data_AF-A0AAD8DY50-F1
#
_entry.id   AF-A0AAD8DY50-F1
#
_cell.length_a   1.000
_cell.length_b   1.000
_cell.length_c   1.000
_cell.angle_alpha   90.00
_cell.angle_beta   90.00
_cell.angle_gamma   90.00
#
_symmetry.space_group_name_H-M   'P 1'
#
loop_
_entity.id
_entity.type
_entity.pdbx_description
1 polymer ?
#
loop_
_entity_poly.entity_id
_entity_poly.type
_entity_poly.pdbx_seq_one_letter_code
_entity_poly.pdbx_strand_id
1 'polypeptide(L)'
;MHWKKVEAMMPINDTLKAKFRTKKIAAAWFVSNCNAPSGRDSIAEQLQYELAKYNMTVDIYGRCGTMKCPRDSMEECLRKLETDYYFYLAFENSIAEDYVTEKLLHALQHYTVPVVYGGANYTRFMPEGIYLSAQKSRIKHLAQEMVDIINDKQKYYDFFSEDYVTEKLLRALNNNAVPIVYGGADYTRFMPDGIYLDAKLLDAKTLSEKMYELINNPEKYAEYFKWKNHYTYHKKSESVDTDPYCLFCTTLNNEEMTQSKRELYVKRLKAELSEKYERDVHVYGDCGMFTCNREKQDCDQLLKRDYYFYLSFENAFSEDYVTEKLMHAVQNNVVPIVYGGANYSRFLPHRSYINAREYKVAELAKLIDQLIREPSTYAEFFRWKKYYSYHRTTDLEETNEYCKMCAALNDEKLMKTTSVCNEFSDFWEVNKTC
;
A
#
# COMPACT_ATOMS: atom_id res chain seq x y z
N MET A 1 3.21 -1.24 4.45
CA MET A 1 2.66 -1.35 5.83
C MET A 1 3.36 -2.50 6.52
N HIS A 2 3.74 -2.34 7.79
CA HIS A 2 4.23 -3.47 8.59
C HIS A 2 3.06 -3.99 9.42
N TRP A 3 2.45 -5.10 8.99
CA TRP A 3 1.42 -5.76 9.77
C TRP A 3 2.03 -6.31 11.05
N LYS A 4 1.28 -6.22 12.16
CA LYS A 4 1.62 -6.96 13.37
C LYS A 4 1.62 -8.45 13.01
N LYS A 5 2.62 -9.19 13.48
CA LYS A 5 2.63 -10.65 13.31
C LYS A 5 1.45 -11.26 14.05
N VAL A 6 0.84 -12.31 13.50
CA VAL A 6 -0.36 -12.96 14.05
C VAL A 6 -0.12 -13.42 15.49
N GLU A 7 1.08 -13.90 15.81
CA GLU A 7 1.44 -14.36 17.16
C GLU A 7 1.49 -13.23 18.19
N ALA A 8 1.63 -11.99 17.73
CA ALA A 8 1.60 -10.80 18.58
C ALA A 8 0.20 -10.18 18.65
N MET A 9 -0.76 -10.68 17.88
CA MET A 9 -2.15 -10.23 17.92
C MET A 9 -2.91 -10.83 19.11
N MET A 10 -4.00 -10.17 19.53
CA MET A 10 -4.76 -10.63 20.68
C MET A 10 -5.77 -11.70 20.27
N PRO A 11 -5.91 -12.78 21.05
CA PRO A 11 -6.83 -13.87 20.71
C PRO A 11 -8.28 -13.39 20.77
N ILE A 12 -9.11 -14.00 19.93
CA ILE A 12 -10.55 -13.73 19.87
C ILE A 12 -11.29 -14.05 21.18
N ASN A 13 -12.37 -13.31 21.46
CA ASN A 13 -13.21 -13.50 22.62
C ASN A 13 -14.16 -14.70 22.48
N ASP A 14 -14.79 -15.09 23.59
CA ASP A 14 -15.66 -16.27 23.63
C ASP A 14 -16.97 -16.09 22.86
N THR A 15 -17.44 -14.86 22.66
CA THR A 15 -18.61 -14.55 21.82
C THR A 15 -18.33 -14.91 20.36
N LEU A 16 -17.15 -14.54 19.85
CA LEU A 16 -16.76 -14.86 18.48
C LEU A 16 -16.47 -16.35 18.31
N LYS A 17 -15.80 -16.99 19.30
CA LYS A 17 -15.67 -18.46 19.34
C LYS A 17 -17.02 -19.17 19.30
N ALA A 18 -18.04 -18.64 19.99
CA ALA A 18 -19.38 -19.22 19.96
C ALA A 18 -20.01 -19.16 18.57
N LYS A 19 -19.83 -18.05 17.82
CA LYS A 19 -20.24 -17.96 16.40
C LYS A 19 -19.51 -19.01 15.55
N PHE A 20 -18.22 -19.22 15.76
CA PHE A 20 -17.45 -20.16 14.94
C PHE A 20 -17.83 -21.63 15.16
N ARG A 21 -18.45 -21.96 16.29
CA ARG A 21 -18.98 -23.30 16.56
C ARG A 21 -20.19 -23.67 15.69
N THR A 22 -20.85 -22.70 15.05
CA THR A 22 -22.00 -22.98 14.18
C THR A 22 -21.60 -23.40 12.77
N LYS A 23 -20.35 -23.12 12.38
CA LYS A 23 -19.82 -23.41 11.04
C LYS A 23 -19.72 -24.92 10.83
N LYS A 24 -20.03 -25.36 9.61
CA LYS A 24 -20.15 -26.78 9.23
C LYS A 24 -19.61 -27.09 7.84
N ILE A 25 -19.61 -26.10 6.94
CA ILE A 25 -19.27 -26.28 5.53
C ILE A 25 -17.86 -25.72 5.31
N ALA A 26 -17.03 -26.44 4.57
CA ALA A 26 -15.63 -26.05 4.42
C ALA A 26 -15.52 -24.70 3.71
N ALA A 27 -16.04 -24.56 2.49
CA ALA A 27 -15.92 -23.30 1.77
C ALA A 27 -17.18 -22.90 1.00
N ALA A 28 -17.34 -21.59 0.79
CA ALA A 28 -18.27 -21.03 -0.18
C ALA A 28 -17.52 -20.31 -1.30
N TRP A 29 -18.09 -20.33 -2.51
CA TRP A 29 -17.59 -19.57 -3.63
C TRP A 29 -18.72 -18.91 -4.40
N PHE A 30 -18.74 -17.57 -4.45
CA PHE A 30 -19.77 -16.81 -5.16
C PHE A 30 -19.24 -16.38 -6.53
N VAL A 31 -19.74 -17.00 -7.60
CA VAL A 31 -19.17 -16.88 -8.94
C VAL A 31 -20.26 -16.86 -10.02
N SER A 32 -20.12 -15.91 -10.94
CA SER A 32 -21.04 -15.76 -12.09
C SER A 32 -20.33 -15.65 -13.44
N ASN A 33 -19.01 -15.40 -13.44
CA ASN A 33 -18.16 -15.43 -14.61
C ASN A 33 -17.41 -16.76 -14.65
N CYS A 34 -17.90 -17.69 -15.47
CA CYS A 34 -17.34 -19.03 -15.62
C CYS A 34 -16.30 -19.03 -16.73
N ASN A 35 -15.30 -19.90 -16.64
CA ASN A 35 -14.16 -19.96 -17.57
C ASN A 35 -13.35 -18.65 -17.58
N ALA A 36 -13.05 -18.12 -16.39
CA ALA A 36 -12.25 -16.91 -16.30
C ALA A 36 -10.80 -17.19 -16.77
N PRO A 37 -10.10 -16.23 -17.40
CA PRO A 37 -8.73 -16.41 -17.88
C PRO A 37 -7.75 -16.89 -16.80
N SER A 38 -8.03 -16.63 -15.52
CA SER A 38 -7.23 -17.15 -14.42
C SER A 38 -7.22 -18.67 -14.30
N GLY A 39 -8.15 -19.41 -14.93
CA GLY A 39 -8.28 -20.86 -14.76
C GLY A 39 -8.83 -21.28 -13.39
N ARG A 40 -9.37 -20.33 -12.62
CA ARG A 40 -9.86 -20.54 -11.25
C ARG A 40 -10.95 -21.60 -11.13
N ASP A 41 -11.73 -21.84 -12.18
CA ASP A 41 -12.79 -22.83 -12.23
C ASP A 41 -12.20 -24.24 -12.00
N SER A 42 -11.12 -24.57 -12.70
CA SER A 42 -10.41 -25.85 -12.53
C SER A 42 -9.81 -25.99 -11.13
N ILE A 43 -9.30 -24.89 -10.56
CA ILE A 43 -8.75 -24.89 -9.20
C ILE A 43 -9.85 -25.18 -8.17
N ALA A 44 -11.02 -24.54 -8.31
CA ALA A 44 -12.15 -24.77 -7.42
C ALA A 44 -12.71 -26.20 -7.54
N GLU A 45 -12.81 -26.75 -8.75
CA GLU A 45 -13.23 -28.14 -8.99
C GLU A 45 -12.28 -29.15 -8.36
N GLN A 46 -10.97 -28.99 -8.58
CA GLN A 46 -9.96 -29.84 -7.97
C GLN A 46 -10.01 -29.76 -6.43
N LEU A 47 -10.19 -28.55 -5.89
CA LEU A 47 -10.29 -28.34 -4.45
C LEU A 47 -11.55 -29.02 -3.87
N GLN A 48 -12.68 -28.89 -4.55
CA GLN A 48 -13.93 -29.56 -4.18
C GLN A 48 -13.76 -31.09 -4.20
N TYR A 49 -13.09 -31.64 -5.23
CA TYR A 49 -12.80 -33.07 -5.32
C TYR A 49 -11.88 -33.57 -4.19
N GLU A 50 -10.82 -32.84 -3.86
CA GLU A 50 -9.91 -33.22 -2.77
C GLU A 50 -10.58 -33.11 -1.39
N LEU A 51 -11.39 -32.07 -1.14
CA LEU A 51 -12.12 -31.90 0.11
C LEU A 51 -13.20 -32.97 0.31
N ALA A 52 -13.84 -33.45 -0.76
CA ALA A 52 -14.85 -34.50 -0.69
C ALA A 52 -14.30 -35.81 -0.08
N LYS A 53 -12.99 -36.09 -0.22
CA LYS A 53 -12.33 -37.26 0.39
C LYS A 53 -12.35 -37.24 1.92
N TYR A 54 -12.53 -36.05 2.51
CA TYR A 54 -12.61 -35.83 3.96
C TYR A 54 -14.04 -35.52 4.42
N ASN A 55 -15.04 -35.82 3.57
CA ASN A 55 -16.46 -35.52 3.82
C ASN A 55 -16.72 -34.01 4.02
N MET A 56 -15.97 -33.17 3.31
CA MET A 56 -16.10 -31.71 3.31
C MET A 56 -16.58 -31.22 1.93
N THR A 57 -17.35 -30.14 1.91
CA THR A 57 -17.92 -29.59 0.66
C THR A 57 -17.52 -28.14 0.43
N VAL A 58 -17.43 -27.79 -0.86
CA VAL A 58 -17.38 -26.41 -1.35
C VAL A 58 -18.72 -26.10 -2.00
N ASP A 59 -19.44 -25.12 -1.47
CA ASP A 59 -20.70 -24.66 -2.05
C ASP A 59 -20.44 -23.55 -3.07
N ILE A 60 -20.78 -23.81 -4.32
CA ILE A 60 -20.58 -22.87 -5.43
C ILE A 60 -21.92 -22.20 -5.74
N TYR A 61 -22.00 -20.89 -5.47
CA TYR A 61 -23.16 -20.06 -5.72
C TYR A 61 -23.02 -19.27 -7.01
N GLY A 62 -24.14 -19.06 -7.69
CA GLY A 62 -24.23 -18.23 -8.88
C GLY A 62 -24.32 -19.07 -10.15
N ARG A 63 -23.95 -18.48 -11.29
CA ARG A 63 -24.16 -19.10 -12.60
C ARG A 63 -23.29 -20.35 -12.82
N CYS A 64 -22.15 -20.42 -12.15
CA CYS A 64 -21.17 -21.50 -12.34
C CYS A 64 -21.32 -22.63 -11.33
N GLY A 65 -22.37 -22.61 -10.50
CA GLY A 65 -22.59 -23.60 -9.46
C GLY A 65 -24.05 -24.00 -9.34
N THR A 66 -24.31 -24.91 -8.40
CA THR A 66 -25.65 -25.47 -8.15
C THR A 66 -26.46 -24.62 -7.17
N MET A 67 -25.80 -23.76 -6.39
CA MET A 67 -26.43 -22.90 -5.39
C MET A 67 -26.80 -21.55 -5.98
N LYS A 68 -27.87 -20.94 -5.46
CA LYS A 68 -28.34 -19.64 -5.94
C LYS A 68 -28.15 -18.57 -4.88
N CYS A 69 -27.56 -17.45 -5.30
CA CYS A 69 -27.54 -16.21 -4.54
C CYS A 69 -27.91 -15.07 -5.50
N PRO A 70 -29.20 -14.68 -5.59
CA PRO A 70 -29.62 -13.53 -6.36
C PRO A 70 -28.95 -12.25 -5.86
N ARG A 71 -28.65 -11.30 -6.76
CA ARG A 71 -27.99 -10.03 -6.39
C ARG A 71 -28.78 -9.24 -5.35
N ASP A 72 -30.12 -9.26 -5.45
CA ASP A 72 -31.00 -8.56 -4.53
C ASP A 72 -31.02 -9.17 -3.11
N SER A 73 -30.46 -10.38 -2.96
CA SER A 73 -30.36 -11.11 -1.69
C SER A 73 -28.90 -11.34 -1.26
N MET A 74 -27.96 -10.59 -1.83
CA MET A 74 -26.52 -10.79 -1.58
C MET A 74 -26.16 -10.69 -0.10
N GLU A 75 -26.75 -9.73 0.62
CA GLU A 75 -26.50 -9.54 2.06
C GLU A 75 -26.91 -10.78 2.88
N GLU A 76 -28.03 -11.43 2.53
CA GLU A 76 -28.46 -12.66 3.18
C GLU A 76 -27.50 -13.81 2.91
N CYS A 77 -26.99 -13.93 1.68
CA CYS A 77 -25.97 -14.93 1.34
C CYS A 77 -24.66 -14.69 2.06
N LEU A 78 -24.21 -13.42 2.13
CA LEU A 78 -23.01 -13.04 2.84
C LEU A 78 -23.13 -13.32 4.35
N ARG A 79 -24.32 -13.14 4.94
CA ARG A 79 -24.57 -13.54 6.33
C ARG A 79 -24.40 -15.06 6.55
N LYS A 80 -24.67 -15.90 5.54
CA LYS A 80 -24.39 -17.34 5.64
C LYS A 80 -22.89 -17.64 5.73
N LEU A 81 -22.03 -16.83 5.11
CA LEU A 81 -20.57 -16.96 5.26
C LEU A 81 -20.16 -16.90 6.74
N GLU A 82 -20.75 -15.97 7.49
CA GLU A 82 -20.49 -15.81 8.91
C GLU A 82 -20.91 -17.03 9.75
N THR A 83 -22.05 -17.66 9.44
CA THR A 83 -22.59 -18.73 10.29
C THR A 83 -22.20 -20.13 9.88
N ASP A 84 -22.06 -20.39 8.57
CA ASP A 84 -22.07 -21.76 8.03
C ASP A 84 -20.70 -22.20 7.51
N TYR A 85 -19.88 -21.27 7.01
CA TYR A 85 -18.67 -21.58 6.25
C TYR A 85 -17.39 -21.26 7.02
N TYR A 86 -16.37 -22.12 6.94
CA TYR A 86 -15.03 -21.82 7.50
C TYR A 86 -14.21 -20.93 6.57
N PHE A 87 -14.28 -21.19 5.26
CA PHE A 87 -13.47 -20.55 4.24
C PHE A 87 -14.34 -19.86 3.18
N TYR A 88 -13.79 -18.83 2.54
CA TYR A 88 -14.37 -18.23 1.35
C TYR A 88 -13.35 -18.20 0.22
N LEU A 89 -13.72 -18.69 -0.96
CA LEU A 89 -12.84 -18.69 -2.14
C LEU A 89 -12.85 -17.30 -2.78
N ALA A 90 -11.87 -16.47 -2.41
CA ALA A 90 -11.65 -15.14 -2.97
C ALA A 90 -10.82 -15.20 -4.26
N PHE A 91 -11.32 -15.95 -5.24
CA PHE A 91 -10.60 -16.21 -6.50
C PHE A 91 -10.86 -15.13 -7.54
N GLU A 92 -9.79 -14.54 -8.07
CA GLU A 92 -9.86 -13.45 -9.03
C GLU A 92 -10.04 -13.93 -10.47
N ASN A 93 -10.65 -13.08 -11.30
CA ASN A 93 -10.93 -13.39 -12.70
C ASN A 93 -9.66 -13.52 -13.56
N SER A 94 -8.57 -12.87 -13.15
CA SER A 94 -7.28 -12.80 -13.85
C SER A 94 -6.13 -12.83 -12.85
N ILE A 95 -4.94 -13.23 -13.31
CA ILE A 95 -3.72 -13.24 -12.49
C ILE A 95 -2.94 -11.94 -12.75
N ALA A 96 -3.00 -10.99 -11.82
CA ALA A 96 -2.25 -9.73 -11.90
C ALA A 96 -1.82 -9.22 -10.51
N GLU A 97 -0.69 -8.50 -10.46
CA GLU A 97 0.04 -8.09 -9.25
C GLU A 97 -0.75 -7.14 -8.31
N ASP A 98 -1.75 -6.45 -8.85
CA ASP A 98 -2.58 -5.49 -8.11
C ASP A 98 -4.08 -5.79 -8.18
N TYR A 99 -4.46 -6.90 -8.81
CA TYR A 99 -5.88 -7.21 -8.99
C TYR A 99 -6.45 -7.92 -7.75
N VAL A 100 -6.92 -7.11 -6.80
CA VAL A 100 -7.65 -7.55 -5.61
C VAL A 100 -8.99 -6.83 -5.55
N THR A 101 -10.07 -7.60 -5.38
CA THR A 101 -11.43 -7.09 -5.49
C THR A 101 -12.22 -7.26 -4.19
N GLU A 102 -13.51 -6.93 -4.22
CA GLU A 102 -14.46 -7.10 -3.12
C GLU A 102 -14.53 -8.54 -2.58
N LYS A 103 -14.13 -9.53 -3.39
CA LYS A 103 -14.11 -10.95 -2.98
C LYS A 103 -13.24 -11.16 -1.75
N LEU A 104 -12.10 -10.47 -1.65
CA LEU A 104 -11.27 -10.53 -0.45
C LEU A 104 -12.01 -9.91 0.75
N LEU A 105 -12.72 -8.80 0.55
CA LEU A 105 -13.47 -8.13 1.61
C LEU A 105 -14.64 -8.97 2.11
N HIS A 106 -15.34 -9.71 1.23
CA HIS A 106 -16.41 -10.63 1.65
C HIS A 106 -15.90 -11.67 2.64
N ALA A 107 -14.69 -12.20 2.45
CA ALA A 107 -14.12 -13.15 3.39
C ALA A 107 -13.88 -12.51 4.77
N LEU A 108 -13.20 -11.38 4.77
CA LEU A 108 -12.77 -10.66 5.98
C LEU A 108 -13.94 -10.08 6.79
N GLN A 109 -14.97 -9.55 6.11
CA GLN A 109 -16.13 -8.91 6.74
C GLN A 109 -17.12 -9.93 7.33
N HIS A 110 -17.09 -11.18 6.87
CA HIS A 110 -18.04 -12.22 7.28
C HIS A 110 -17.35 -13.40 7.98
N TYR A 111 -16.26 -13.13 8.70
CA TYR A 111 -15.58 -14.09 9.57
C TYR A 111 -15.31 -15.46 8.93
N THR A 112 -14.81 -15.44 7.70
CA THR A 112 -14.29 -16.63 7.02
C THR A 112 -12.82 -16.40 6.71
N VAL A 113 -12.06 -17.50 6.64
CA VAL A 113 -10.66 -17.43 6.21
C VAL A 113 -10.63 -17.28 4.68
N PRO A 114 -10.00 -16.22 4.15
CA PRO A 114 -9.87 -16.06 2.71
C PRO A 114 -8.96 -17.14 2.12
N VAL A 115 -9.44 -17.85 1.10
CA VAL A 115 -8.61 -18.68 0.23
C VAL A 115 -8.45 -17.93 -1.09
N VAL A 116 -7.25 -17.40 -1.31
CA VAL A 116 -6.97 -16.48 -2.42
C VAL A 116 -6.34 -17.20 -3.60
N TYR A 117 -6.70 -16.77 -4.80
CA TYR A 117 -6.09 -17.20 -6.05
C TYR A 117 -6.09 -16.01 -7.01
N GLY A 118 -4.90 -15.50 -7.32
CA GLY A 118 -4.68 -14.24 -8.02
C GLY A 118 -3.21 -13.84 -7.96
N GLY A 119 -2.80 -12.91 -8.83
CA GLY A 119 -1.39 -12.52 -8.96
C GLY A 119 -0.88 -11.56 -7.88
N ALA A 120 -1.74 -11.13 -6.97
CA ALA A 120 -1.43 -10.02 -6.08
C ALA A 120 -0.52 -10.39 -4.91
N ASN A 121 0.28 -9.42 -4.46
CA ASN A 121 0.96 -9.53 -3.18
C ASN A 121 -0.01 -9.23 -2.02
N TYR A 122 -0.70 -10.26 -1.53
CA TYR A 122 -1.72 -10.14 -0.49
C TYR A 122 -1.21 -9.56 0.84
N THR A 123 0.10 -9.62 1.10
CA THR A 123 0.71 -8.95 2.27
C THR A 123 0.61 -7.43 2.24
N ARG A 124 0.22 -6.83 1.10
CA ARG A 124 -0.09 -5.39 1.02
C ARG A 124 -1.47 -5.05 1.61
N PHE A 125 -2.37 -6.03 1.67
CA PHE A 125 -3.78 -5.85 2.02
C PHE A 125 -4.15 -6.47 3.37
N MET A 126 -3.43 -7.52 3.79
CA MET A 126 -3.68 -8.22 5.05
C MET A 126 -2.40 -8.86 5.63
N PRO A 127 -2.36 -9.11 6.95
CA PRO A 127 -1.26 -9.83 7.60
C PRO A 127 -0.98 -11.20 6.96
N GLU A 128 0.29 -11.59 6.93
CA GLU A 128 0.65 -12.97 6.59
C GLU A 128 0.14 -13.93 7.69
N GLY A 129 -0.36 -15.09 7.30
CA GLY A 129 -0.91 -16.09 8.21
C GLY A 129 -2.43 -16.01 8.45
N ILE A 130 -3.13 -14.98 7.94
CA ILE A 130 -4.59 -14.88 8.06
C ILE A 130 -5.36 -15.26 6.78
N TYR A 131 -4.69 -15.86 5.81
CA TYR A 131 -5.27 -16.33 4.56
C TYR A 131 -4.51 -17.55 4.02
N LEU A 132 -5.17 -18.32 3.15
CA LEU A 132 -4.57 -19.44 2.42
C LEU A 132 -4.41 -19.06 0.96
N SER A 133 -3.31 -19.47 0.31
CA SER A 133 -3.08 -19.20 -1.12
C SER A 133 -3.16 -20.48 -1.93
N ALA A 134 -4.13 -20.56 -2.85
CA ALA A 134 -4.25 -21.65 -3.80
C ALA A 134 -3.22 -21.62 -4.93
N GLN A 135 -2.46 -20.51 -5.05
CA GLN A 135 -1.38 -20.38 -6.03
C GLN A 135 -0.03 -20.86 -5.49
N LYS A 136 0.21 -20.75 -4.17
CA LYS A 136 1.45 -21.18 -3.53
C LYS A 136 1.45 -22.66 -3.13
N SER A 137 0.27 -23.26 -2.97
CA SER A 137 0.11 -24.65 -2.49
C SER A 137 -0.42 -25.56 -3.60
N ARG A 138 0.06 -26.81 -3.63
CA ARG A 138 -0.60 -27.86 -4.43
C ARG A 138 -2.01 -28.09 -3.88
N ILE A 139 -3.01 -28.24 -4.74
CA ILE A 139 -4.42 -28.31 -4.31
C ILE A 139 -4.70 -29.41 -3.28
N LYS A 140 -4.06 -30.59 -3.42
CA LYS A 140 -4.15 -31.65 -2.41
C LYS A 140 -3.62 -31.22 -1.04
N HIS A 141 -2.53 -30.46 -1.00
CA HIS A 141 -1.96 -29.94 0.25
C HIS A 141 -2.87 -28.85 0.84
N LEU A 142 -3.38 -27.94 0.01
CA LEU A 142 -4.35 -26.93 0.44
C LEU A 142 -5.60 -27.55 1.05
N ALA A 143 -6.15 -28.60 0.42
CA ALA A 143 -7.30 -29.32 0.96
C ALA A 143 -6.99 -29.96 2.32
N GLN A 144 -5.84 -30.62 2.47
CA GLN A 144 -5.41 -31.19 3.75
C GLN A 144 -5.24 -30.10 4.82
N GLU A 145 -4.62 -28.97 4.48
CA GLU A 145 -4.44 -27.84 5.38
C GLU A 145 -5.78 -27.27 5.85
N MET A 146 -6.74 -27.09 4.94
CA MET A 146 -8.10 -26.68 5.28
C MET A 146 -8.79 -27.67 6.23
N VAL A 147 -8.62 -28.98 6.00
CA VAL A 147 -9.17 -30.03 6.87
C VAL A 147 -8.52 -30.00 8.25
N ASP A 148 -7.21 -29.82 8.31
CA ASP A 148 -6.46 -29.73 9.58
C ASP A 148 -6.91 -28.51 10.39
N ILE A 149 -7.17 -27.38 9.74
CA ILE A 149 -7.70 -26.16 10.35
C ILE A 149 -9.14 -26.38 10.85
N ILE A 150 -9.99 -27.08 10.09
CA ILE A 150 -11.37 -27.38 10.53
C ILE A 150 -11.37 -28.29 11.76
N ASN A 151 -10.48 -29.29 11.79
CA ASN A 151 -10.39 -30.26 12.88
C ASN A 151 -9.74 -29.68 14.14
N ASP A 152 -8.86 -28.68 13.99
CA ASP A 152 -8.22 -27.98 15.10
C ASP A 152 -8.81 -26.57 15.27
N LYS A 153 -9.77 -26.46 16.19
CA LYS A 153 -10.44 -25.18 16.48
C LYS A 153 -9.46 -24.07 16.86
N GLN A 154 -8.35 -24.38 17.50
CA GLN A 154 -7.38 -23.36 17.87
C GLN A 154 -6.70 -22.81 16.62
N LYS A 155 -6.27 -23.68 15.70
CA LYS A 155 -5.73 -23.25 14.40
C LYS A 155 -6.71 -22.37 13.64
N TYR A 156 -8.00 -22.69 13.63
CA TYR A 156 -9.00 -21.82 13.00
C TYR A 156 -9.11 -20.46 13.70
N TYR A 157 -9.07 -20.42 15.04
CA TYR A 157 -9.14 -19.17 15.79
C TYR A 157 -7.93 -18.26 15.56
N ASP A 158 -6.76 -18.84 15.31
CA ASP A 158 -5.52 -18.10 15.09
C ASP A 158 -5.54 -17.25 13.80
N PHE A 159 -6.47 -17.53 12.86
CA PHE A 159 -6.70 -16.68 11.69
C PHE A 159 -7.40 -15.34 12.02
N PHE A 160 -7.92 -15.18 13.24
CA PHE A 160 -8.72 -14.04 13.66
C PHE A 160 -8.10 -13.35 14.87
N SER A 161 -8.21 -12.02 14.92
CA SER A 161 -7.78 -11.21 16.06
C SER A 161 -8.74 -10.06 16.32
N GLU A 162 -8.92 -9.73 17.60
CA GLU A 162 -9.62 -8.53 18.04
C GLU A 162 -8.66 -7.33 18.13
N ASP A 163 -8.13 -6.88 16.99
CA ASP A 163 -7.38 -5.61 16.90
C ASP A 163 -8.21 -4.58 16.13
N TYR A 164 -9.36 -4.18 16.71
CA TYR A 164 -10.16 -3.08 16.16
C TYR A 164 -10.47 -2.03 17.23
N VAL A 165 -10.24 -0.77 16.87
CA VAL A 165 -10.66 0.40 17.64
C VAL A 165 -11.93 0.95 17.00
N THR A 166 -12.96 1.18 17.81
CA THR A 166 -14.22 1.78 17.35
C THR A 166 -14.26 3.28 17.62
N GLU A 167 -15.19 3.99 16.97
CA GLU A 167 -15.46 5.41 17.21
C GLU A 167 -15.74 5.75 18.69
N LYS A 168 -16.12 4.76 19.51
CA LYS A 168 -16.40 4.94 20.95
C LYS A 168 -15.16 5.43 21.70
N LEU A 169 -13.96 5.01 21.28
CA LEU A 169 -12.71 5.51 21.84
C LEU A 169 -12.56 7.02 21.59
N LEU A 170 -12.84 7.45 20.37
CA LEU A 170 -12.71 8.85 19.95
C LEU A 170 -13.72 9.76 20.65
N ARG A 171 -14.89 9.23 21.03
CA ARG A 171 -15.90 9.99 21.81
C ARG A 171 -15.38 10.43 23.17
N ALA A 172 -14.63 9.61 23.88
CA ALA A 172 -14.06 9.98 25.18
C ALA A 172 -13.05 11.13 25.05
N LEU A 173 -12.14 11.02 24.09
CA LEU A 173 -11.13 12.05 23.80
C LEU A 173 -11.77 13.40 23.42
N ASN A 174 -12.86 13.37 22.64
CA ASN A 174 -13.63 14.56 22.26
C ASN A 174 -14.30 15.28 23.44
N ASN A 175 -14.60 14.57 24.52
CA ASN A 175 -15.34 15.12 25.66
C ASN A 175 -14.45 15.33 26.90
N ASN A 176 -13.13 15.42 26.71
CA ASN A 176 -12.16 15.59 27.80
C ASN A 176 -12.29 14.52 28.89
N ALA A 177 -12.65 13.29 28.49
CA ALA A 177 -12.72 12.14 29.36
C ALA A 177 -11.51 11.23 29.09
N VAL A 178 -10.90 10.71 30.15
CA VAL A 178 -9.88 9.65 30.04
C VAL A 178 -10.59 8.39 29.54
N PRO A 179 -10.24 7.84 28.36
CA PRO A 179 -10.87 6.63 27.86
C PRO A 179 -10.52 5.43 28.75
N ILE A 180 -11.53 4.68 29.14
CA ILE A 180 -11.36 3.33 29.70
C ILE A 180 -11.62 2.35 28.57
N VAL A 181 -10.59 1.61 28.19
CA VAL A 181 -10.65 0.69 27.07
C VAL A 181 -10.76 -0.75 27.56
N TYR A 182 -11.57 -1.54 26.88
CA TYR A 182 -11.80 -2.95 27.20
C TYR A 182 -11.90 -3.74 25.90
N GLY A 183 -10.77 -3.87 25.20
CA GLY A 183 -10.67 -4.50 23.89
C GLY A 183 -9.22 -4.90 23.59
N GLY A 184 -9.02 -5.83 22.67
CA GLY A 184 -7.70 -6.39 22.37
C GLY A 184 -6.81 -5.58 21.41
N ALA A 185 -7.15 -4.31 21.19
CA ALA A 185 -6.43 -3.49 20.24
C ALA A 185 -5.11 -2.96 20.81
N ASP A 186 -4.10 -2.79 19.94
CA ASP A 186 -2.90 -2.04 20.31
C ASP A 186 -3.19 -0.54 20.19
N TYR A 187 -3.70 0.05 21.27
CA TYR A 187 -4.13 1.45 21.28
C TYR A 187 -2.99 2.44 21.06
N THR A 188 -1.72 2.05 21.30
CA THR A 188 -0.55 2.92 21.07
C THR A 188 -0.36 3.25 19.58
N ARG A 189 -0.95 2.45 18.68
CA ARG A 189 -1.00 2.72 17.24
C ARG A 189 -1.92 3.90 16.88
N PHE A 190 -2.89 4.20 17.73
CA PHE A 190 -3.94 5.18 17.46
C PHE A 190 -3.84 6.42 18.36
N MET A 191 -3.20 6.30 19.52
CA MET A 191 -3.04 7.39 20.48
C MET A 191 -1.74 7.23 21.29
N PRO A 192 -1.17 8.34 21.81
CA PRO A 192 0.00 8.28 22.68
C PRO A 192 -0.21 7.33 23.87
N ASP A 193 0.84 6.60 24.23
CA ASP A 193 0.79 5.73 25.40
C ASP A 193 0.56 6.54 26.69
N GLY A 194 -0.19 5.97 27.64
CA GLY A 194 -0.51 6.59 28.92
C GLY A 194 -1.68 7.58 28.93
N ILE A 195 -2.42 7.76 27.82
CA ILE A 195 -3.59 8.66 27.78
C ILE A 195 -4.94 7.96 28.03
N TYR A 196 -4.92 6.67 28.35
CA TYR A 196 -6.08 5.81 28.56
C TYR A 196 -5.84 4.82 29.69
N LEU A 197 -6.91 4.22 30.22
CA LEU A 197 -6.85 3.13 31.19
C LEU A 197 -7.28 1.83 30.50
N ASP A 198 -6.38 0.85 30.44
CA ASP A 198 -6.68 -0.47 29.90
C ASP A 198 -7.28 -1.36 31.00
N ALA A 199 -8.59 -1.58 30.93
CA ALA A 199 -9.34 -2.39 31.89
C ALA A 199 -9.13 -3.91 31.71
N LYS A 200 -8.38 -4.34 30.69
CA LYS A 200 -7.96 -5.74 30.54
C LYS A 200 -6.60 -5.98 31.21
N LEU A 201 -5.72 -4.98 31.20
CA LEU A 201 -4.44 -5.01 31.94
C LEU A 201 -4.65 -4.71 33.44
N LEU A 202 -5.51 -3.75 33.74
CA LEU A 202 -5.88 -3.36 35.09
C LEU A 202 -7.11 -4.17 35.49
N ASP A 203 -6.98 -5.12 36.41
CA ASP A 203 -8.14 -5.82 36.95
C ASP A 203 -9.15 -4.82 37.57
N ALA A 204 -10.39 -5.28 37.81
CA ALA A 204 -11.47 -4.40 38.26
C ALA A 204 -11.14 -3.61 39.53
N LYS A 205 -10.37 -4.22 40.46
CA LYS A 205 -9.98 -3.59 41.71
C LYS A 205 -8.96 -2.49 41.45
N THR A 206 -7.87 -2.82 40.74
CA THR A 206 -6.78 -1.89 40.41
C THR A 206 -7.28 -0.73 39.54
N LEU A 207 -8.17 -1.02 38.59
CA LEU A 207 -8.82 0.00 37.78
C LEU A 207 -9.64 0.94 38.66
N SER A 208 -10.43 0.40 39.60
CA SER A 208 -11.24 1.23 40.51
C SER A 208 -10.40 2.12 41.42
N GLU A 209 -9.28 1.60 41.95
CA GLU A 209 -8.33 2.37 42.77
C GLU A 209 -7.69 3.50 41.96
N LYS A 210 -7.28 3.22 40.71
CA LYS A 210 -6.69 4.21 39.81
C LYS A 210 -7.70 5.27 39.37
N MET A 211 -8.94 4.88 39.10
CA MET A 211 -10.03 5.83 38.84
C MET A 211 -10.27 6.73 40.06
N TYR A 212 -10.32 6.17 41.26
CA TYR A 212 -10.49 6.93 42.49
C TYR A 212 -9.35 7.92 42.73
N GLU A 213 -8.10 7.51 42.49
CA GLU A 213 -6.94 8.40 42.56
C GLU A 213 -7.07 9.59 41.60
N LEU A 214 -7.40 9.32 40.33
CA LEU A 214 -7.54 10.35 39.31
C LEU A 214 -8.70 11.32 39.58
N ILE A 215 -9.82 10.82 40.12
CA ILE A 215 -10.97 11.66 40.52
C ILE A 215 -10.57 12.64 41.63
N ASN A 216 -9.71 12.21 42.57
CA ASN A 216 -9.32 13.01 43.73
C ASN A 216 -8.01 13.81 43.52
N ASN A 217 -7.33 13.65 42.39
CA ASN A 217 -6.09 14.35 42.08
C ASN A 217 -6.15 15.01 40.68
N PRO A 218 -6.60 16.28 40.61
CA PRO A 218 -6.74 17.01 39.35
C PRO A 218 -5.44 17.14 38.54
N GLU A 219 -4.29 17.26 39.21
CA GLU A 219 -2.99 17.35 38.54
C GLU A 219 -2.67 16.05 37.81
N LYS A 220 -2.83 14.91 38.49
CA LYS A 220 -2.66 13.58 37.87
C LYS A 220 -3.68 13.31 36.78
N TYR A 221 -4.92 13.80 36.92
CA TYR A 221 -5.92 13.71 35.85
C TYR A 221 -5.49 14.51 34.62
N ALA A 222 -4.95 15.73 34.81
CA ALA A 222 -4.50 16.59 33.72
C ALA A 222 -3.31 16.00 32.93
N GLU A 223 -2.47 15.18 33.56
CA GLU A 223 -1.38 14.44 32.89
C GLU A 223 -1.87 13.64 31.67
N TYR A 224 -3.05 13.01 31.75
CA TYR A 224 -3.64 12.23 30.66
C TYR A 224 -4.04 13.09 29.44
N PHE A 225 -4.04 14.41 29.58
CA PHE A 225 -4.37 15.36 28.51
C PHE A 225 -3.16 16.18 28.04
N LYS A 226 -1.95 15.97 28.58
CA LYS A 226 -0.73 16.69 28.17
C LYS A 226 -0.46 16.63 26.68
N TRP A 227 -0.84 15.53 26.04
CA TRP A 227 -0.72 15.36 24.60
C TRP A 227 -1.42 16.49 23.80
N LYS A 228 -2.46 17.13 24.36
CA LYS A 228 -3.16 18.25 23.70
C LYS A 228 -2.29 19.49 23.50
N ASN A 229 -1.14 19.59 24.18
CA ASN A 229 -0.15 20.64 23.93
C ASN A 229 0.63 20.42 22.62
N HIS A 230 0.61 19.20 22.07
CA HIS A 230 1.40 18.81 20.90
C HIS A 230 0.52 18.30 19.75
N TYR A 231 -0.69 17.82 20.03
CA TYR A 231 -1.60 17.27 19.04
C TYR A 231 -3.01 17.81 19.23
N THR A 232 -3.65 18.18 18.12
CA THR A 232 -5.06 18.56 18.06
C THR A 232 -5.85 17.48 17.32
N TYR A 233 -7.02 17.14 17.84
CA TYR A 233 -7.98 16.24 17.20
C TYR A 233 -9.21 17.05 16.81
N HIS A 234 -9.70 16.88 15.59
CA HIS A 234 -10.90 17.57 15.07
C HIS A 234 -11.90 16.53 14.57
N LYS A 235 -13.20 16.79 14.76
CA LYS A 235 -14.24 15.97 14.11
C LYS A 235 -14.22 16.19 12.60
N LYS A 236 -14.82 15.23 11.88
CA LYS A 236 -14.95 15.21 10.42
C LYS A 236 -15.59 16.47 9.82
N SER A 237 -16.27 17.30 10.61
CA SER A 237 -16.94 18.53 10.15
C SER A 237 -16.43 19.80 10.84
N GLU A 238 -15.35 19.72 11.61
CA GLU A 238 -14.86 20.83 12.44
C GLU A 238 -13.79 21.68 11.74
N SER A 239 -13.17 21.20 10.66
CA SER A 239 -12.33 22.03 9.79
C SER A 239 -12.32 21.52 8.36
N VAL A 240 -11.93 22.40 7.42
CA VAL A 240 -11.72 22.05 6.00
C VAL A 240 -10.65 20.96 5.84
N ASP A 241 -9.69 20.90 6.77
CA ASP A 241 -8.61 19.91 6.76
C ASP A 241 -9.06 18.52 7.24
N THR A 242 -10.18 18.42 7.98
CA THR A 242 -10.67 17.16 8.55
C THR A 242 -11.97 16.63 7.93
N ASP A 243 -12.63 17.43 7.09
CA ASP A 243 -13.72 16.95 6.25
C ASP A 243 -13.14 16.35 4.95
N PRO A 244 -13.17 15.02 4.76
CA PRO A 244 -12.60 14.41 3.58
C PRO A 244 -13.33 14.82 2.29
N TYR A 245 -14.59 15.26 2.34
CA TYR A 245 -15.28 15.78 1.17
C TYR A 245 -14.89 17.22 0.88
N CYS A 246 -14.77 18.07 1.90
CA CYS A 246 -14.27 19.44 1.68
C CYS A 246 -12.78 19.44 1.34
N LEU A 247 -11.96 18.57 1.92
CA LEU A 247 -10.56 18.37 1.58
C LEU A 247 -10.44 17.81 0.16
N PHE A 248 -11.27 16.82 -0.22
CA PHE A 248 -11.31 16.31 -1.59
C PHE A 248 -11.77 17.38 -2.58
N CYS A 249 -12.84 18.11 -2.31
CA CYS A 249 -13.32 19.21 -3.14
C CYS A 249 -12.32 20.36 -3.21
N THR A 250 -11.64 20.70 -2.11
CA THR A 250 -10.56 21.71 -2.09
C THR A 250 -9.35 21.19 -2.87
N THR A 251 -9.03 19.90 -2.78
CA THR A 251 -7.94 19.27 -3.55
C THR A 251 -8.27 19.20 -5.04
N LEU A 252 -9.53 18.96 -5.40
CA LEU A 252 -10.01 18.94 -6.78
C LEU A 252 -10.12 20.35 -7.38
N ASN A 253 -10.44 21.36 -6.55
CA ASN A 253 -10.66 22.73 -6.99
C ASN A 253 -9.48 23.66 -6.71
N ASN A 254 -8.36 23.17 -6.17
CA ASN A 254 -7.15 23.95 -6.03
C ASN A 254 -6.27 23.72 -7.27
N GLU A 255 -6.40 24.63 -8.23
CA GLU A 255 -5.66 24.62 -9.50
C GLU A 255 -4.12 24.76 -9.33
N GLU A 256 -3.62 25.04 -8.11
CA GLU A 256 -2.19 25.24 -7.83
C GLU A 256 -1.48 24.03 -7.20
N MET A 257 -2.17 22.92 -6.87
CA MET A 257 -1.54 21.80 -6.15
C MET A 257 -1.67 20.46 -6.87
N THR A 258 -0.54 19.75 -6.98
CA THR A 258 -0.53 18.36 -7.46
C THR A 258 -0.94 17.38 -6.36
N GLN A 259 -1.39 16.16 -6.72
CA GLN A 259 -1.79 15.13 -5.75
C GLN A 259 -0.69 14.80 -4.73
N SER A 260 0.57 14.95 -5.11
CA SER A 260 1.73 14.75 -4.24
C SER A 260 1.94 15.85 -3.20
N LYS A 261 1.26 17.00 -3.32
CA LYS A 261 1.52 18.23 -2.54
C LYS A 261 2.99 18.64 -2.57
N ARG A 262 3.72 18.31 -3.64
CA ARG A 262 5.15 18.58 -3.80
C ARG A 262 5.48 20.06 -3.64
N GLU A 263 4.57 20.95 -4.03
CA GLU A 263 4.71 22.41 -3.95
C GLU A 263 4.87 22.87 -2.49
N LEU A 264 4.10 22.28 -1.58
CA LEU A 264 4.20 22.55 -0.14
C LEU A 264 5.53 22.05 0.42
N TYR A 265 5.99 20.88 -0.01
CA TYR A 265 7.29 20.35 0.39
C TYR A 265 8.43 21.28 -0.06
N VAL A 266 8.41 21.71 -1.33
CA VAL A 266 9.40 22.66 -1.88
C VAL A 266 9.37 23.97 -1.12
N LYS A 267 8.19 24.53 -0.81
CA LYS A 267 8.05 25.77 -0.03
C LYS A 267 8.71 25.66 1.35
N ARG A 268 8.47 24.55 2.06
CA ARG A 268 9.07 24.29 3.38
C ARG A 268 10.57 24.08 3.30
N LEU A 269 11.03 23.32 2.32
CA LEU A 269 12.46 23.07 2.11
C LEU A 269 13.21 24.36 1.75
N LYS A 270 12.62 25.20 0.89
CA LYS A 270 13.17 26.52 0.55
C LYS A 270 13.30 27.41 1.78
N ALA A 271 12.25 27.50 2.61
CA ALA A 271 12.30 28.31 3.83
C ALA A 271 13.39 27.81 4.79
N GLU A 272 13.45 26.51 5.05
CA GLU A 272 14.45 25.91 5.95
C GLU A 272 15.90 26.13 5.47
N LEU A 273 16.14 25.96 4.16
CA LEU A 273 17.45 26.20 3.53
C LEU A 273 17.86 27.68 3.62
N SER A 274 16.92 28.59 3.36
CA SER A 274 17.17 30.03 3.39
C SER A 274 17.43 30.54 4.80
N GLU A 275 16.60 30.13 5.78
CA GLU A 275 16.65 30.66 7.14
C GLU A 275 17.82 30.12 7.96
N LYS A 276 18.23 28.86 7.74
CA LYS A 276 19.25 28.19 8.58
C LYS A 276 20.62 28.01 7.93
N TYR A 277 20.67 27.97 6.61
CA TYR A 277 21.88 27.57 5.89
C TYR A 277 22.31 28.59 4.82
N GLU A 278 21.58 29.70 4.66
CA GLU A 278 21.85 30.73 3.65
C GLU A 278 21.93 30.13 2.23
N ARG A 279 21.04 29.16 1.93
CA ARG A 279 20.91 28.51 0.62
C ARG A 279 19.55 28.82 0.01
N ASP A 280 19.49 28.94 -1.33
CA ASP A 280 18.23 29.18 -2.04
C ASP A 280 17.82 27.98 -2.91
N VAL A 281 16.51 27.89 -3.16
CA VAL A 281 15.88 27.00 -4.14
C VAL A 281 15.21 27.87 -5.20
N HIS A 282 15.74 27.85 -6.42
CA HIS A 282 15.14 28.54 -7.56
C HIS A 282 14.08 27.66 -8.20
N VAL A 283 12.85 28.18 -8.33
CA VAL A 283 11.71 27.49 -8.95
C VAL A 283 11.43 28.15 -10.30
N TYR A 284 11.52 27.36 -11.37
CA TYR A 284 11.30 27.80 -12.75
C TYR A 284 9.93 27.37 -13.27
N GLY A 285 9.33 28.21 -14.12
CA GLY A 285 8.02 27.98 -14.74
C GLY A 285 6.88 28.67 -13.98
N ASP A 286 5.65 28.34 -14.36
CA ASP A 286 4.45 29.07 -13.90
C ASP A 286 4.25 29.04 -12.37
N CYS A 287 4.82 28.04 -11.69
CA CYS A 287 4.76 27.90 -10.23
C CYS A 287 5.87 28.67 -9.49
N GLY A 288 6.71 29.44 -10.20
CA GLY A 288 7.89 30.08 -9.64
C GLY A 288 8.13 31.49 -10.18
N MET A 289 9.11 32.18 -9.60
CA MET A 289 9.48 33.54 -10.01
C MET A 289 10.52 33.57 -11.15
N PHE A 290 11.11 32.42 -11.47
CA PHE A 290 12.11 32.32 -12.52
C PHE A 290 11.49 31.75 -13.79
N THR A 291 11.91 32.26 -14.94
CA THR A 291 11.51 31.73 -16.24
C THR A 291 12.72 31.13 -16.93
N CYS A 292 12.53 30.02 -17.62
CA CYS A 292 13.55 29.47 -18.49
C CYS A 292 12.92 29.09 -19.83
N ASN A 293 13.37 29.74 -20.90
CA ASN A 293 12.84 29.50 -22.22
C ASN A 293 13.41 28.19 -22.77
N ARG A 294 12.57 27.15 -22.84
CA ARG A 294 12.93 25.82 -23.34
C ARG A 294 13.42 25.83 -24.79
N GLU A 295 13.02 26.81 -25.60
CA GLU A 295 13.40 26.92 -27.01
C GLU A 295 14.84 27.42 -27.21
N LYS A 296 15.45 28.05 -26.19
CA LYS A 296 16.77 28.69 -26.30
C LYS A 296 17.95 27.83 -25.83
N GLN A 297 17.75 26.53 -25.56
CA GLN A 297 18.78 25.57 -25.10
C GLN A 297 19.59 25.95 -23.83
N ASP A 298 19.31 27.09 -23.20
CA ASP A 298 20.13 27.63 -22.11
C ASP A 298 19.79 27.00 -20.74
N CYS A 299 18.61 26.41 -20.60
CA CYS A 299 18.13 25.83 -19.32
C CYS A 299 18.99 24.67 -18.84
N ASP A 300 19.43 23.80 -19.75
CA ASP A 300 20.26 22.64 -19.44
C ASP A 300 21.67 23.07 -19.06
N GLN A 301 22.20 24.11 -19.71
CA GLN A 301 23.52 24.66 -19.41
C GLN A 301 23.53 25.40 -18.07
N LEU A 302 22.47 26.17 -17.80
CA LEU A 302 22.21 26.78 -16.51
C LEU A 302 22.19 25.70 -15.41
N LEU A 303 21.42 24.62 -15.62
CA LEU A 303 21.34 23.51 -14.68
C LEU A 303 22.71 22.87 -14.41
N LYS A 304 23.49 22.58 -15.47
CA LYS A 304 24.84 22.00 -15.38
C LYS A 304 25.83 22.87 -14.62
N ARG A 305 25.76 24.19 -14.82
CA ARG A 305 26.78 25.13 -14.34
C ARG A 305 26.49 25.60 -12.91
N ASP A 306 25.23 25.88 -12.61
CA ASP A 306 24.88 26.72 -11.45
C ASP A 306 24.22 25.93 -10.31
N TYR A 307 23.85 24.65 -10.50
CA TYR A 307 23.09 23.87 -9.53
C TYR A 307 23.76 22.56 -9.10
N TYR A 308 23.74 22.31 -7.79
CA TYR A 308 24.14 21.02 -7.20
C TYR A 308 23.01 19.97 -7.24
N PHE A 309 21.76 20.41 -7.10
CA PHE A 309 20.61 19.51 -6.97
C PHE A 309 19.47 19.90 -7.89
N TYR A 310 18.76 18.89 -8.39
CA TYR A 310 17.54 19.06 -9.16
C TYR A 310 16.39 18.32 -8.48
N LEU A 311 15.31 19.04 -8.14
CA LEU A 311 14.14 18.47 -7.49
C LEU A 311 13.30 17.70 -8.52
N SER A 312 13.53 16.38 -8.60
CA SER A 312 12.85 15.43 -9.48
C SER A 312 11.55 14.93 -8.84
N PHE A 313 10.67 15.87 -8.46
CA PHE A 313 9.45 15.58 -7.70
C PHE A 313 8.30 15.22 -8.63
N GLU A 314 7.59 14.13 -8.33
CA GLU A 314 6.48 13.65 -9.15
C GLU A 314 5.14 14.26 -8.73
N ASN A 315 4.20 14.29 -9.67
CA ASN A 315 2.89 14.90 -9.47
C ASN A 315 1.97 14.06 -8.57
N ALA A 316 2.30 12.77 -8.38
CA ALA A 316 1.55 11.84 -7.54
C ALA A 316 2.48 10.79 -6.93
N PHE A 317 2.02 10.13 -5.86
CA PHE A 317 2.71 8.98 -5.29
C PHE A 317 2.18 7.70 -5.92
N SER A 318 2.96 7.12 -6.82
CA SER A 318 2.71 5.78 -7.37
C SER A 318 4.01 4.99 -7.52
N GLU A 319 3.93 3.68 -7.36
CA GLU A 319 5.06 2.73 -7.28
C GLU A 319 5.86 2.63 -8.58
N ASP A 320 5.21 2.89 -9.72
CA ASP A 320 5.85 2.88 -11.05
C ASP A 320 5.89 4.27 -11.70
N TYR A 321 5.50 5.33 -10.98
CA TYR A 321 5.48 6.67 -11.55
C TYR A 321 6.84 7.34 -11.43
N VAL A 322 7.66 7.13 -12.45
CA VAL A 322 8.94 7.81 -12.68
C VAL A 322 8.91 8.43 -14.07
N THR A 323 9.22 9.72 -14.16
CA THR A 323 9.12 10.49 -15.40
C THR A 323 10.48 11.01 -15.86
N GLU A 324 10.48 11.79 -16.96
CA GLU A 324 11.67 12.43 -17.51
C GLU A 324 12.40 13.31 -16.49
N LYS A 325 11.73 13.79 -15.44
CA LYS A 325 12.31 14.65 -14.40
C LYS A 325 13.54 14.02 -13.74
N LEU A 326 13.49 12.71 -13.48
CA LEU A 326 14.62 11.96 -12.92
C LEU A 326 15.80 11.97 -13.89
N MET A 327 15.53 11.66 -15.16
CA MET A 327 16.54 11.58 -16.20
C MET A 327 17.14 12.94 -16.53
N HIS A 328 16.35 14.00 -16.43
CA HIS A 328 16.75 15.36 -16.70
C HIS A 328 17.88 15.82 -15.75
N ALA A 329 17.82 15.45 -14.46
CA ALA A 329 18.92 15.69 -13.53
C ALA A 329 20.21 14.94 -13.94
N VAL A 330 20.05 13.64 -14.22
CA VAL A 330 21.15 12.71 -14.49
C VAL A 330 21.92 13.08 -15.77
N GLN A 331 21.18 13.48 -16.81
CA GLN A 331 21.71 13.96 -18.10
C GLN A 331 22.50 15.27 -17.96
N ASN A 332 22.14 16.09 -16.97
CA ASN A 332 22.75 17.39 -16.73
C ASN A 332 23.81 17.39 -15.62
N ASN A 333 24.32 16.22 -15.21
CA ASN A 333 25.35 16.10 -14.16
C ASN A 333 24.95 16.76 -12.83
N VAL A 334 23.66 16.74 -12.50
CA VAL A 334 23.12 17.26 -11.25
C VAL A 334 22.55 16.10 -10.44
N VAL A 335 22.70 16.14 -9.11
CA VAL A 335 22.16 15.08 -8.25
C VAL A 335 20.63 15.22 -8.15
N PRO A 336 19.85 14.21 -8.56
CA PRO A 336 18.40 14.25 -8.39
C PRO A 336 18.01 14.08 -6.92
N ILE A 337 17.16 14.98 -6.43
CA ILE A 337 16.39 14.78 -5.20
C ILE A 337 14.99 14.35 -5.61
N VAL A 338 14.63 13.11 -5.34
CA VAL A 338 13.36 12.50 -5.77
C VAL A 338 12.31 12.58 -4.68
N TYR A 339 11.05 12.77 -5.07
CA TYR A 339 9.90 12.73 -4.18
C TYR A 339 8.71 12.14 -4.94
N GLY A 340 8.51 10.84 -4.76
CA GLY A 340 7.47 10.08 -5.45
C GLY A 340 7.27 8.69 -4.85
N GLY A 341 6.30 7.94 -5.38
CA GLY A 341 5.92 6.63 -4.85
C GLY A 341 6.88 5.50 -5.20
N ALA A 342 7.74 5.73 -6.19
CA ALA A 342 8.49 4.67 -6.85
C ALA A 342 9.69 4.11 -6.08
N ASN A 343 10.05 2.87 -6.41
CA ASN A 343 11.32 2.28 -5.99
C ASN A 343 12.44 2.69 -6.96
N TYR A 344 13.09 3.83 -6.67
CA TYR A 344 14.12 4.42 -7.51
C TYR A 344 15.38 3.56 -7.73
N SER A 345 15.62 2.55 -6.87
CA SER A 345 16.72 1.60 -7.06
C SER A 345 16.58 0.71 -8.31
N ARG A 346 15.36 0.63 -8.88
CA ARG A 346 15.10 -0.03 -10.17
C ARG A 346 15.65 0.76 -11.36
N PHE A 347 15.87 2.06 -11.20
CA PHE A 347 16.21 2.98 -12.31
C PHE A 347 17.61 3.55 -12.18
N LEU A 348 18.07 3.79 -10.95
CA LEU A 348 19.36 4.40 -10.67
C LEU A 348 20.15 3.60 -9.62
N PRO A 349 21.48 3.50 -9.77
CA PRO A 349 22.34 2.87 -8.78
C PRO A 349 22.14 3.48 -7.38
N HIS A 350 22.28 2.65 -6.35
CA HIS A 350 22.25 3.14 -4.98
C HIS A 350 23.33 4.22 -4.77
N ARG A 351 22.97 5.28 -4.02
CA ARG A 351 23.78 6.50 -3.78
C ARG A 351 23.98 7.43 -4.98
N SER A 352 23.19 7.33 -6.06
CA SER A 352 23.23 8.31 -7.15
C SER A 352 22.10 9.36 -7.11
N TYR A 353 21.24 9.28 -6.10
CA TYR A 353 20.08 10.17 -5.90
C TYR A 353 19.80 10.31 -4.41
N ILE A 354 19.02 11.32 -4.03
CA ILE A 354 18.54 11.51 -2.65
C ILE A 354 17.02 11.34 -2.64
N ASN A 355 16.50 10.41 -1.84
CA ASN A 355 15.06 10.24 -1.68
C ASN A 355 14.51 11.13 -0.57
N ALA A 356 13.82 12.21 -0.91
CA ALA A 356 13.30 13.17 0.06
C ALA A 356 12.24 12.57 1.01
N ARG A 357 11.68 11.39 0.71
CA ARG A 357 10.75 10.67 1.61
C ARG A 357 11.45 10.04 2.81
N GLU A 358 12.77 9.86 2.75
CA GLU A 358 13.57 9.25 3.82
C GLU A 358 14.01 10.27 4.88
N TYR A 359 13.69 11.55 4.68
CA TYR A 359 14.15 12.65 5.53
C TYR A 359 13.00 13.58 5.91
N LYS A 360 13.04 14.12 7.13
CA LYS A 360 12.32 15.34 7.45
C LYS A 360 12.95 16.52 6.70
N VAL A 361 12.17 17.57 6.45
CA VAL A 361 12.64 18.76 5.73
C VAL A 361 13.93 19.35 6.34
N ALA A 362 14.00 19.47 7.67
CA ALA A 362 15.18 19.97 8.38
C ALA A 362 16.42 19.06 8.20
N GLU A 363 16.21 17.74 8.18
CA GLU A 363 17.30 16.77 7.98
C GLU A 363 17.80 16.82 6.53
N LEU A 364 16.90 16.93 5.56
CA LEU A 364 17.25 17.08 4.15
C LEU A 364 17.97 18.40 3.89
N ALA A 365 17.51 19.52 4.47
CA ALA A 365 18.17 20.82 4.34
C ALA A 365 19.60 20.78 4.90
N LYS A 366 19.78 20.17 6.08
CA LYS A 366 21.10 19.95 6.67
C LYS A 366 22.00 19.10 5.76
N LEU A 367 21.48 18.00 5.22
CA LEU A 367 22.22 17.13 4.32
C LEU A 367 22.65 17.87 3.05
N ILE A 368 21.75 18.65 2.45
CA ILE A 368 22.04 19.48 1.27
C ILE A 368 23.20 20.45 1.57
N ASP A 369 23.14 21.19 2.67
CA ASP A 369 24.21 22.13 3.03
C ASP A 369 25.55 21.41 3.31
N GLN A 370 25.52 20.26 3.98
CA GLN A 370 26.72 19.44 4.20
C GLN A 370 27.35 19.00 2.87
N LEU A 371 26.55 18.50 1.93
CA LEU A 371 27.04 18.07 0.62
C LEU A 371 27.61 19.23 -0.21
N ILE A 372 27.02 20.42 -0.12
CA ILE A 372 27.55 21.62 -0.78
C ILE A 372 28.91 22.02 -0.18
N ARG A 373 29.09 21.87 1.14
CA ARG A 373 30.36 22.20 1.84
C ARG A 373 31.45 21.16 1.64
N GLU A 374 31.09 19.92 1.28
CA GLU A 374 32.01 18.79 1.13
C GLU A 374 32.02 18.24 -0.31
N PRO A 375 32.79 18.85 -1.23
CA PRO A 375 32.82 18.46 -2.64
C PRO A 375 33.19 16.99 -2.88
N SER A 376 34.04 16.40 -2.04
CA SER A 376 34.41 14.98 -2.13
C SER A 376 33.22 14.07 -1.88
N THR A 377 32.38 14.41 -0.89
CA THR A 377 31.19 13.64 -0.53
C THR A 377 30.12 13.79 -1.60
N TYR A 378 29.94 15.00 -2.14
CA TYR A 378 29.05 15.25 -3.28
C TYR A 378 29.49 14.51 -4.55
N ALA A 379 30.80 14.46 -4.84
CA ALA A 379 31.34 13.77 -6.01
C ALA A 379 31.04 12.25 -6.02
N GLU A 380 30.90 11.62 -4.85
CA GLU A 380 30.55 10.19 -4.77
C GLU A 380 29.19 9.86 -5.41
N PHE A 381 28.26 10.82 -5.52
CA PHE A 381 26.99 10.63 -6.22
C PHE A 381 27.15 10.36 -7.73
N PHE A 382 28.33 10.65 -8.29
CA PHE A 382 28.65 10.44 -9.71
C PHE A 382 29.56 9.23 -9.94
N ARG A 383 29.97 8.51 -8.89
CA ARG A 383 30.88 7.36 -8.99
C ARG A 383 30.37 6.26 -9.93
N TRP A 384 29.05 6.10 -10.02
CA TRP A 384 28.42 5.15 -10.92
C TRP A 384 28.72 5.42 -12.40
N LYS A 385 29.03 6.67 -12.80
CA LYS A 385 29.38 7.02 -14.19
C LYS A 385 30.68 6.38 -14.67
N LYS A 386 31.50 5.83 -13.76
CA LYS A 386 32.65 5.00 -14.10
C LYS A 386 32.25 3.64 -14.69
N TYR A 387 31.07 3.14 -14.30
CA TYR A 387 30.61 1.78 -14.61
C TYR A 387 29.45 1.75 -15.58
N TYR A 388 28.64 2.81 -15.62
CA TYR A 388 27.47 2.90 -16.48
C TYR A 388 27.47 4.19 -17.27
N SER A 389 27.10 4.10 -18.54
CA SER A 389 26.77 5.22 -19.39
C SER A 389 25.27 5.23 -19.70
N TYR A 390 24.73 6.41 -19.93
CA TYR A 390 23.37 6.60 -20.42
C TYR A 390 23.45 7.24 -21.79
N HIS A 391 22.62 6.76 -22.71
CA HIS A 391 22.48 7.28 -24.07
C HIS A 391 21.00 7.52 -24.35
N ARG A 392 20.65 8.64 -24.98
CA ARG A 392 19.31 8.76 -25.57
C ARG A 392 19.22 7.78 -26.72
N THR A 393 18.00 7.33 -27.04
CA THR A 393 17.77 6.41 -28.16
C THR A 393 18.39 6.94 -29.45
N THR A 394 18.37 8.25 -29.67
CA THR A 394 18.96 8.90 -30.85
C THR A 394 20.48 9.03 -30.85
N ASP A 395 21.16 8.85 -29.71
CA ASP A 395 22.59 9.17 -29.58
C ASP A 395 23.50 8.10 -30.21
N LEU A 396 23.02 6.87 -30.38
CA LEU A 396 23.74 5.78 -31.03
C LEU A 396 22.83 5.09 -32.04
N GLU A 397 23.40 4.67 -33.18
CA GLU A 397 22.67 3.91 -34.21
C GLU A 397 22.09 2.61 -33.63
N GLU A 398 22.83 1.96 -32.74
CA GLU A 398 22.45 0.74 -32.02
C GLU A 398 21.33 0.93 -30.99
N THR A 399 21.03 2.16 -30.58
CA THR A 399 19.92 2.48 -29.65
C THR A 399 18.77 3.19 -30.35
N ASN A 400 18.93 3.57 -31.61
CA ASN A 400 17.95 4.35 -32.34
C ASN A 400 16.83 3.44 -32.83
N GLU A 401 15.65 3.61 -32.23
CA GLU A 401 14.46 2.81 -32.52
C GLU A 401 14.02 2.93 -33.98
N TYR A 402 14.21 4.10 -34.61
CA TYR A 402 13.91 4.28 -36.03
C TYR A 402 14.91 3.58 -36.93
N CYS A 403 16.21 3.56 -36.57
CA CYS A 403 17.21 2.79 -37.30
C CYS A 403 16.95 1.28 -37.13
N LYS A 404 16.62 0.82 -35.92
CA LYS A 404 16.22 -0.58 -35.67
C LYS A 404 14.98 -0.98 -36.47
N MET A 405 13.96 -0.12 -36.47
CA MET A 405 12.75 -0.32 -37.25
C MET A 405 13.07 -0.34 -38.75
N CYS A 406 13.89 0.60 -39.23
CA CYS A 406 14.29 0.67 -40.64
C CYS A 406 15.10 -0.56 -41.05
N ALA A 407 16.04 -1.01 -40.22
CA ALA A 407 16.79 -2.24 -40.45
C ALA A 407 15.85 -3.46 -40.48
N ALA A 408 14.89 -3.55 -39.55
CA ALA A 408 13.90 -4.62 -39.53
C ALA A 408 12.99 -4.61 -40.78
N LEU A 409 12.57 -3.42 -41.24
CA LEU A 409 11.77 -3.24 -42.46
C LEU A 409 12.56 -3.57 -43.74
N ASN A 410 13.89 -3.46 -43.72
CA ASN A 410 14.77 -3.79 -44.85
C ASN A 410 15.39 -5.19 -44.74
N ASP A 411 15.09 -5.94 -43.68
CA ASP A 411 15.47 -7.34 -43.56
C ASP A 411 14.47 -8.20 -44.35
N GLU A 412 14.89 -8.67 -45.53
CA GLU A 412 14.04 -9.50 -46.40
C GLU A 412 13.52 -10.76 -45.70
N LYS A 413 14.28 -11.34 -44.76
CA LYS A 413 13.87 -12.54 -44.06
C LYS A 413 12.73 -12.20 -43.11
N LEU A 414 12.90 -11.16 -42.28
CA LEU A 414 11.87 -10.66 -41.36
C LEU A 414 10.58 -10.27 -42.10
N MET A 415 10.69 -9.57 -43.23
CA MET A 415 9.54 -9.14 -44.02
C MET A 415 8.84 -10.28 -44.78
N LYS A 416 9.56 -11.37 -45.10
CA LYS A 416 8.97 -12.58 -45.71
C LYS A 416 8.35 -13.52 -44.69
N THR A 417 8.77 -13.46 -43.42
CA THR A 417 8.14 -14.24 -42.34
C THR A 417 6.90 -13.53 -41.80
N THR A 418 5.74 -14.16 -41.94
CA THR A 418 4.53 -13.72 -41.25
C THR A 418 4.54 -14.25 -39.82
N SER A 419 4.79 -13.38 -38.85
CA SER A 419 4.62 -13.69 -37.43
C SER A 419 3.14 -13.56 -37.06
N VAL A 420 2.44 -14.70 -36.94
CA VAL A 420 1.05 -14.72 -36.47
C VAL A 420 1.04 -15.03 -34.98
N CYS A 421 0.73 -14.03 -34.15
CA CYS A 421 0.34 -14.27 -32.76
C CYS A 421 -1.13 -14.64 -32.74
N ASN A 422 -1.42 -15.95 -32.68
CA ASN A 422 -2.79 -16.44 -32.60
C ASN A 422 -3.48 -16.05 -31.27
N GLU A 423 -2.70 -15.86 -30.22
CA GLU A 423 -3.17 -15.40 -28.91
C GLU A 423 -2.32 -14.21 -28.47
N PHE A 424 -2.88 -13.01 -28.58
CA PHE A 424 -2.21 -11.77 -28.16
C PHE A 424 -1.86 -11.78 -26.66
N SER A 425 -2.67 -12.47 -25.84
CA SER A 425 -2.40 -12.70 -24.42
C SER A 425 -1.08 -13.42 -24.19
N ASP A 426 -0.75 -14.44 -24.97
CA ASP A 426 0.50 -15.21 -24.84
C ASP A 426 1.75 -14.38 -25.18
N PHE A 427 1.61 -13.38 -26.06
CA PHE A 427 2.68 -12.45 -26.41
C PHE A 427 2.87 -11.37 -25.34
N TRP A 428 1.78 -10.90 -24.73
CA TRP A 428 1.79 -9.80 -23.76
C TRP A 428 2.04 -10.27 -22.32
N GLU A 429 1.71 -11.52 -21.99
CA GLU A 429 2.00 -12.11 -20.69
C GLU A 429 3.49 -12.50 -20.58
N VAL A 430 4.16 -11.88 -19.61
CA VAL A 430 5.62 -11.89 -19.33
C VAL A 430 6.25 -13.28 -19.22
N ASN A 431 5.46 -14.37 -19.17
CA ASN A 431 5.97 -15.71 -18.95
C ASN A 431 6.59 -16.40 -20.18
N LYS A 432 6.60 -15.79 -21.38
CA LYS A 432 7.16 -16.44 -22.59
C LYS A 432 7.94 -15.57 -23.58
N THR A 433 8.24 -14.30 -23.30
CA THR A 433 9.08 -13.48 -24.19
C THR A 433 10.44 -13.15 -23.58
N CYS A 434 11.46 -13.80 -24.16
CA CYS A 434 12.93 -13.64 -24.05
C CYS A 434 13.61 -13.94 -22.70
#